data_AF-A0A5C7B943-F1
#
_entry.id   AF-A0A5C7B943-F1
#
_cell.length_a   1.000
_cell.length_b   1.000
_cell.length_c   1.000
_cell.angle_alpha   90.00
_cell.angle_beta   90.00
_cell.angle_gamma   90.00
#
_symmetry.space_group_name_H-M   'P 1'
#
loop_
_entity.id
_entity.type
_entity.pdbx_description
1 polymer ?
#
loop_
_entity_poly.entity_id
_entity_poly.type
_entity_poly.pdbx_seq_one_letter_code
_entity_poly.pdbx_strand_id
1 'polypeptide(L)'
;MFGKKKTIPQIDQEQLALIKYAEKRIKQKQRVYVHFVVFLIGAVFLILANTVLGIGKDFTIAGLNWFVITIIIWLAFFIYHFVSVFITHKFMGKDWVDQQRNTLVAKQQERIEKLKQQFLKEETEIAKSLAFDDTVNKGVSTQKKKTELTIIVAADEDNAIGKDNDLIWHLSDDLKRFKSLTNGHCIIMGRKTFESFPKPLPNRTHIVVTRQDNYMVPNGVIVVNNMDDAIDAARKDKQPFIIGGGEIYKQAMSFAHKIEITRVHHKFGGADTFFPEIDASVWKETNRKEHLKDEKHEFSFTFLTYERTI
;
A
#
# COMPACT_ATOMS: atom_id res chain seq x y z
N MET A 1 2.81 33.86 27.79
CA MET A 1 1.66 33.91 26.86
C MET A 1 1.92 32.93 25.72
N PHE A 2 1.26 31.77 25.71
CA PHE A 2 1.38 30.81 24.61
C PHE A 2 0.35 31.13 23.53
N GLY A 3 0.82 31.58 22.37
CA GLY A 3 -0.02 31.81 21.20
C GLY A 3 -0.54 30.48 20.66
N LYS A 4 -1.84 30.22 20.83
CA LYS A 4 -2.52 29.11 20.16
C LYS A 4 -2.47 29.36 18.64
N LYS A 5 -1.66 28.60 17.90
CA LYS A 5 -1.83 28.47 16.44
C LYS A 5 -3.21 27.87 16.20
N LYS A 6 -4.11 28.65 15.60
CA LYS A 6 -5.41 28.15 15.12
C LYS A 6 -5.13 27.04 14.11
N THR A 7 -5.49 25.81 14.44
CA THR A 7 -5.60 24.71 13.49
C THR A 7 -6.72 25.07 12.52
N ILE A 8 -6.35 25.43 11.29
CA ILE A 8 -7.29 25.66 10.22
C ILE A 8 -7.95 24.31 9.90
N PRO A 9 -9.28 24.15 10.04
CA PRO A 9 -9.95 22.88 9.77
C PRO A 9 -9.70 22.45 8.31
N GLN A 10 -9.50 21.16 8.06
CA GLN A 10 -9.29 20.60 6.71
C GLN A 10 -10.39 21.00 5.70
N ILE A 11 -11.60 21.27 6.20
CA ILE A 11 -12.75 21.82 5.47
C ILE A 11 -12.44 23.18 4.81
N ASP A 12 -11.65 24.03 5.48
CA ASP A 12 -11.29 25.37 4.99
C ASP A 12 -10.25 25.30 3.85
N GLN A 13 -9.35 24.31 3.88
CA GLN A 13 -8.39 24.08 2.78
C GLN A 13 -9.05 23.60 1.49
N GLU A 14 -10.07 22.72 1.59
CA GLU A 14 -10.83 22.27 0.43
C GLU A 14 -11.69 23.39 -0.16
N GLN A 15 -12.35 24.19 0.69
CA GLN A 15 -13.11 25.37 0.26
C GLN A 15 -12.23 26.40 -0.45
N LEU A 16 -11.03 26.69 0.08
CA LEU A 16 -10.06 27.56 -0.57
C LEU A 16 -9.61 27.04 -1.94
N ALA A 17 -9.42 25.72 -2.06
CA ALA A 17 -9.03 25.10 -3.33
C ALA A 17 -10.14 25.19 -4.39
N LEU A 18 -11.41 25.05 -3.98
CA LEU A 18 -12.58 25.23 -4.85
C LEU A 18 -12.68 26.68 -5.35
N ILE A 19 -12.51 27.66 -4.46
CA ILE A 19 -12.55 29.09 -4.82
C ILE A 19 -11.43 29.42 -5.82
N LYS A 20 -10.18 29.01 -5.54
CA LYS A 20 -9.05 29.24 -6.45
C LYS A 20 -9.24 28.57 -7.82
N TYR A 21 -9.85 27.39 -7.85
CA TYR A 21 -10.19 26.70 -9.09
C TYR A 21 -11.27 27.45 -9.89
N ALA A 22 -12.35 27.89 -9.22
CA ALA A 22 -13.41 28.69 -9.83
C ALA A 22 -12.86 30.00 -10.43
N GLU A 23 -12.00 30.71 -9.72
CA GLU A 23 -11.33 31.92 -10.22
C GLU A 23 -10.49 31.65 -11.47
N LYS A 24 -9.70 30.57 -11.46
CA LYS A 24 -8.89 30.17 -12.62
C LYS A 24 -9.77 29.86 -13.83
N ARG A 25 -10.93 29.21 -13.62
CA ARG A 25 -11.90 28.89 -14.69
C ARG A 25 -12.56 30.15 -15.26
N ILE A 26 -12.91 31.10 -14.42
CA ILE A 26 -13.47 32.39 -14.87
C ILE A 26 -12.44 33.11 -15.76
N LYS A 27 -11.17 33.18 -15.35
CA LYS A 27 -10.09 33.80 -16.14
C LYS A 27 -9.82 33.09 -17.47
N GLN A 28 -9.95 31.75 -17.52
CA GLN A 28 -9.82 30.99 -18.77
C GLN A 28 -10.95 31.30 -19.75
N LYS A 29 -12.21 31.33 -19.28
CA LYS A 29 -13.37 31.67 -20.11
C LYS A 29 -13.31 33.11 -20.62
N GLN A 30 -12.90 34.06 -19.78
CA GLN A 30 -12.68 35.45 -20.19
C GLN A 30 -11.63 35.57 -21.31
N ARG A 31 -10.53 34.80 -21.24
CA ARG A 31 -9.50 34.77 -22.31
C ARG A 31 -10.02 34.26 -23.65
N VAL A 32 -10.95 33.31 -23.66
CA VAL A 32 -11.59 32.85 -24.90
C VAL A 32 -12.45 33.95 -25.50
N TYR A 33 -13.22 34.66 -24.67
CA TYR A 33 -14.03 35.79 -25.13
C TYR A 33 -13.18 36.93 -25.70
N VAL A 34 -12.08 37.29 -25.03
CA VAL A 34 -11.14 38.29 -25.56
C VAL A 34 -10.56 37.85 -26.91
N HIS A 35 -10.13 36.59 -27.04
CA HIS A 35 -9.66 36.06 -28.33
C HIS A 35 -10.74 36.11 -29.42
N PHE A 36 -11.99 35.83 -29.08
CA PHE A 36 -13.12 35.92 -30.01
C PHE A 36 -13.34 37.35 -30.51
N VAL A 37 -13.34 38.32 -29.60
CA VAL A 37 -13.51 39.74 -29.95
C VAL A 37 -12.35 40.23 -30.83
N VAL A 38 -11.10 39.88 -30.49
CA VAL A 38 -9.92 40.23 -31.30
C VAL A 38 -9.99 39.57 -32.69
N PHE A 39 -10.44 38.32 -32.77
CA PHE A 39 -10.66 37.63 -34.04
C PHE A 39 -11.69 38.36 -34.91
N LEU A 40 -12.85 38.76 -34.36
CA LEU A 40 -13.88 39.48 -35.11
C LEU A 40 -13.36 40.82 -35.64
N ILE A 41 -12.73 41.62 -34.77
CA ILE A 41 -12.18 42.93 -35.16
C ILE A 41 -11.10 42.76 -36.24
N GLY A 42 -10.20 41.79 -36.05
CA GLY A 42 -9.13 41.52 -37.01
C GLY A 42 -9.63 40.96 -38.34
N ALA A 43 -10.67 40.12 -38.35
CA ALA A 43 -11.29 39.63 -39.58
C ALA A 43 -11.92 40.77 -40.39
N VAL A 44 -12.66 41.66 -39.73
CA VAL A 44 -13.24 42.87 -40.37
C VAL A 44 -12.12 43.77 -40.92
N PHE A 45 -11.05 43.97 -40.14
CA PHE A 45 -9.89 44.75 -40.57
C PHE A 45 -9.21 44.15 -41.81
N LEU A 46 -8.98 42.85 -41.85
CA LEU A 46 -8.36 42.16 -43.00
C LEU A 46 -9.22 42.28 -44.26
N ILE A 47 -10.55 42.19 -44.13
CA ILE A 47 -11.49 42.40 -45.24
C ILE A 47 -11.39 43.83 -45.76
N LEU A 48 -11.37 44.84 -44.89
CA LEU A 48 -11.25 46.25 -45.26
C LEU A 48 -9.88 46.57 -45.88
N ALA A 49 -8.80 46.00 -45.36
CA ALA A 49 -7.45 46.16 -45.89
C ALA A 49 -7.33 45.68 -47.34
N ASN A 50 -7.99 44.56 -47.67
CA ASN A 50 -8.03 44.07 -49.04
C ASN A 50 -9.00 44.85 -49.93
N THR A 51 -10.22 45.13 -49.45
CA THR A 51 -11.30 45.72 -50.28
C THR A 51 -11.16 47.23 -50.49
N VAL A 52 -10.79 47.97 -49.46
CA VAL A 52 -10.70 49.45 -49.49
C VAL A 52 -9.29 49.92 -49.79
N LEU A 53 -8.28 49.33 -49.16
CA LEU A 53 -6.87 49.76 -49.30
C LEU A 53 -6.13 49.03 -50.44
N GLY A 54 -6.73 48.00 -51.04
CA GLY A 54 -6.15 47.25 -52.14
C GLY A 54 -4.91 46.42 -51.77
N ILE A 55 -4.65 46.21 -50.48
CA ILE A 55 -3.47 45.50 -50.00
C ILE A 55 -3.57 44.03 -50.42
N GLY A 56 -2.64 43.57 -51.24
CA GLY A 56 -2.57 42.17 -51.69
C GLY A 56 -3.71 41.73 -52.61
N LYS A 57 -4.39 42.67 -53.29
CA LYS A 57 -5.60 42.40 -54.09
C LYS A 57 -5.41 41.33 -55.18
N ASP A 58 -4.21 41.24 -55.76
CA ASP A 58 -3.87 40.27 -56.81
C ASP A 58 -3.17 39.02 -56.25
N PHE A 59 -2.90 38.98 -54.94
CA PHE A 59 -2.23 37.87 -54.29
C PHE A 59 -3.24 36.80 -53.86
N THR A 60 -3.25 35.70 -54.61
CA THR A 60 -4.10 34.54 -54.35
C THR A 60 -3.24 33.32 -54.00
N ILE A 61 -3.70 32.55 -53.03
CA ILE A 61 -3.08 31.28 -52.64
C ILE A 61 -4.15 30.21 -52.84
N ALA A 62 -3.86 29.18 -53.63
CA ALA A 62 -4.80 28.09 -53.94
C ALA A 62 -6.17 28.57 -54.50
N GLY A 63 -6.18 29.67 -55.26
CA GLY A 63 -7.40 30.25 -55.85
C GLY A 63 -8.27 31.07 -54.88
N LEU A 64 -7.81 31.26 -53.64
CA LEU A 64 -8.47 32.11 -52.64
C LEU A 64 -7.65 33.37 -52.36
N ASN A 65 -8.34 34.48 -52.07
CA ASN A 65 -7.67 35.71 -51.66
C ASN A 65 -6.89 35.49 -50.37
N TRP A 66 -5.72 36.12 -50.24
CA TRP A 66 -4.83 35.95 -49.08
C TRP A 66 -5.53 36.18 -47.73
N PHE A 67 -6.38 37.20 -47.63
CA PHE A 67 -7.09 37.54 -46.39
C PHE A 67 -8.07 36.43 -45.96
N VAL A 68 -8.66 35.70 -46.92
CA VAL A 68 -9.57 34.58 -46.64
C VAL A 68 -8.80 33.44 -45.99
N ILE A 69 -7.61 33.11 -46.50
CA ILE A 69 -6.75 32.06 -45.92
C ILE A 69 -6.25 32.48 -44.54
N THR A 70 -5.85 33.74 -44.35
CA THR A 70 -5.46 34.25 -43.04
C THR A 70 -6.60 34.13 -42.03
N ILE A 71 -7.83 34.47 -42.42
CA ILE A 71 -9.01 34.32 -41.56
C ILE A 71 -9.29 32.83 -41.25
N ILE A 72 -9.17 31.93 -42.22
CA ILE A 72 -9.37 30.48 -42.02
C ILE A 72 -8.34 29.91 -41.03
N ILE A 73 -7.05 30.24 -41.20
CA ILE A 73 -5.98 29.80 -40.29
C ILE A 73 -6.24 30.34 -38.88
N TRP A 74 -6.58 31.62 -38.77
CA TRP A 74 -6.85 32.24 -37.48
C TRP A 74 -8.10 31.67 -36.79
N LEU A 75 -9.15 31.36 -37.57
CA LEU A 75 -10.35 30.67 -37.11
C LEU A 75 -10.03 29.27 -36.57
N ALA A 76 -9.13 28.53 -37.23
CA ALA A 76 -8.70 27.22 -36.76
C ALA A 76 -8.01 27.29 -35.39
N PHE A 77 -7.14 28.28 -35.16
CA PHE A 77 -6.54 28.53 -33.85
C PHE A 77 -7.59 28.92 -32.79
N PHE A 78 -8.57 29.74 -33.16
CA PHE A 78 -9.67 30.09 -32.26
C PHE A 78 -10.51 28.86 -31.88
N ILE A 79 -10.88 28.02 -32.85
CA ILE A 79 -11.62 26.78 -32.63
C ILE A 79 -10.83 25.84 -31.71
N TYR A 80 -9.53 25.66 -31.94
CA TYR A 80 -8.69 24.85 -31.06
C TYR A 80 -8.73 25.35 -29.60
N HIS A 81 -8.54 26.65 -29.39
CA HIS A 81 -8.58 27.25 -28.05
C HIS A 81 -9.98 27.16 -27.41
N PHE A 82 -11.05 27.33 -28.19
CA PHE A 82 -12.43 27.17 -27.74
C PHE A 82 -12.72 25.73 -27.27
N VAL A 83 -12.37 24.73 -28.10
CA VAL A 83 -12.54 23.30 -27.79
C VAL A 83 -11.75 22.93 -26.53
N SER A 84 -10.51 23.40 -26.42
CA SER A 84 -9.64 23.15 -25.25
C SER A 84 -10.26 23.64 -23.93
N VAL A 85 -10.87 24.83 -23.94
CA VAL A 85 -11.41 25.45 -22.71
C VAL A 85 -12.81 24.95 -22.35
N PHE A 86 -13.66 24.67 -23.34
CA PHE A 86 -15.08 24.33 -23.15
C PHE A 86 -15.43 22.84 -23.32
N ILE A 87 -14.77 22.12 -24.22
CA ILE A 87 -15.10 20.71 -24.50
C ILE A 87 -14.23 19.76 -23.66
N THR A 88 -12.91 19.91 -23.73
CA THR A 88 -11.98 18.96 -23.08
C THR A 88 -12.14 18.93 -21.56
N HIS A 89 -12.42 20.08 -20.95
CA HIS A 89 -12.62 20.20 -19.50
C HIS A 89 -14.02 19.78 -19.00
N LYS A 90 -15.03 19.71 -19.88
CA LYS A 90 -16.37 19.19 -19.54
C LYS A 90 -16.36 17.65 -19.43
N PHE A 91 -15.45 17.00 -20.17
CA PHE A 91 -15.34 15.55 -20.22
C PHE A 91 -14.25 14.97 -19.28
N MET A 92 -13.20 15.75 -18.95
CA MET A 92 -12.09 15.32 -18.07
C MET A 92 -11.71 16.39 -17.02
N GLY A 93 -12.70 17.10 -16.48
CA GLY A 93 -12.48 18.08 -15.41
C GLY A 93 -12.22 17.44 -14.05
N LYS A 94 -11.66 18.22 -13.11
CA LYS A 94 -11.47 17.80 -11.72
C LYS A 94 -12.80 17.34 -11.08
N ASP A 95 -13.91 17.97 -11.44
CA ASP A 95 -15.25 17.61 -10.97
C ASP A 95 -15.69 16.20 -11.42
N TRP A 96 -15.32 15.79 -12.64
CA TRP A 96 -15.58 14.43 -13.12
C TRP A 96 -14.72 13.41 -12.38
N VAL A 97 -13.44 13.75 -12.14
CA VAL A 97 -12.53 12.91 -11.35
C VAL A 97 -13.02 12.76 -9.91
N ASP A 98 -13.48 13.84 -9.29
CA ASP A 98 -14.02 13.84 -7.93
C ASP A 98 -15.34 13.06 -7.83
N GLN A 99 -16.22 13.17 -8.82
CA GLN A 99 -17.43 12.34 -8.91
C GLN A 99 -17.11 10.85 -9.04
N GLN A 100 -16.14 10.49 -9.87
CA GLN A 100 -15.69 9.10 -10.01
C GLN A 100 -15.06 8.61 -8.70
N ARG A 101 -14.21 9.41 -8.06
CA ARG A 101 -13.60 9.09 -6.76
C ARG A 101 -14.65 8.88 -5.68
N ASN A 102 -15.64 9.76 -5.57
CA ASN A 102 -16.71 9.63 -4.58
C ASN A 102 -17.57 8.38 -4.85
N THR A 103 -17.83 8.06 -6.11
CA THR A 103 -18.53 6.82 -6.50
C THR A 103 -17.73 5.57 -6.09
N LEU A 104 -16.41 5.60 -6.25
CA LEU A 104 -15.52 4.51 -5.82
C LEU A 104 -15.46 4.36 -4.30
N VAL A 105 -15.38 5.47 -3.57
CA VAL A 105 -15.39 5.48 -2.10
C VAL A 105 -16.73 4.95 -1.55
N ALA A 106 -17.85 5.36 -2.13
CA ALA A 106 -19.17 4.85 -1.75
C ALA A 106 -19.28 3.32 -1.96
N LYS A 107 -18.80 2.81 -3.11
CA LYS A 107 -18.72 1.36 -3.37
C LYS A 107 -17.82 0.63 -2.39
N GLN A 108 -16.71 1.24 -1.97
CA GLN A 108 -15.83 0.67 -0.95
C GLN A 108 -16.50 0.63 0.42
N GLN A 109 -17.20 1.70 0.82
CA GLN A 109 -17.96 1.74 2.07
C GLN A 109 -19.06 0.67 2.09
N GLU A 110 -19.82 0.51 1.00
CA GLU A 110 -20.84 -0.54 0.89
C GLU A 110 -20.22 -1.95 1.04
N ARG A 111 -19.04 -2.19 0.46
CA ARG A 111 -18.32 -3.45 0.60
C ARG A 111 -17.83 -3.69 2.03
N ILE A 112 -17.31 -2.67 2.70
CA ILE A 112 -16.90 -2.74 4.11
C ILE A 112 -18.10 -3.06 4.99
N GLU A 113 -19.26 -2.45 4.72
CA GLU A 113 -20.47 -2.67 5.49
C GLU A 113 -21.03 -4.09 5.30
N LYS A 114 -21.02 -4.61 4.06
CA LYS A 114 -21.33 -6.03 3.79
C LYS A 114 -20.39 -6.98 4.52
N LEU A 115 -19.08 -6.69 4.52
CA LEU A 115 -18.09 -7.49 5.26
C LEU A 115 -18.35 -7.45 6.76
N LYS A 116 -18.63 -6.26 7.33
CA LYS A 116 -18.99 -6.13 8.75
C LYS A 116 -20.25 -6.93 9.11
N GLN A 117 -21.28 -6.87 8.27
CA GLN A 117 -22.50 -7.66 8.46
C GLN A 117 -22.22 -9.16 8.37
N GLN A 118 -21.36 -9.59 7.44
CA GLN A 118 -20.93 -10.98 7.35
C GLN A 118 -20.16 -11.41 8.61
N PHE A 119 -19.21 -10.60 9.09
CA PHE A 119 -18.50 -10.87 10.34
C PHE A 119 -19.43 -10.96 11.54
N LEU A 120 -20.38 -10.03 11.68
CA LEU A 120 -21.38 -10.07 12.77
C LEU A 120 -22.24 -11.33 12.69
N LYS A 121 -22.63 -11.75 11.48
CA LYS A 121 -23.38 -12.99 11.28
C LYS A 121 -22.54 -14.21 11.65
N GLU A 122 -21.29 -14.28 11.20
CA GLU A 122 -20.33 -15.34 11.56
C GLU A 122 -20.09 -15.38 13.08
N GLU A 123 -19.86 -14.24 13.73
CA GLU A 123 -19.73 -14.13 15.18
C GLU A 123 -20.99 -14.60 15.91
N THR A 124 -22.17 -14.25 15.40
CA THR A 124 -23.45 -14.68 15.98
C THR A 124 -23.66 -16.19 15.82
N GLU A 125 -23.33 -16.76 14.67
CA GLU A 125 -23.42 -18.20 14.44
C GLU A 125 -22.40 -18.97 15.30
N ILE A 126 -21.18 -18.43 15.45
CA ILE A 126 -20.16 -18.96 16.38
C ILE A 126 -20.66 -18.85 17.84
N ALA A 127 -21.27 -17.74 18.23
CA ALA A 127 -21.82 -17.57 19.59
C ALA A 127 -22.97 -18.54 19.85
N LYS A 128 -23.85 -18.78 18.88
CA LYS A 128 -24.91 -19.79 18.97
C LYS A 128 -24.35 -21.21 19.03
N SER A 129 -23.32 -21.54 18.24
CA SER A 129 -22.69 -22.87 18.31
C SER A 129 -21.99 -23.09 19.64
N LEU A 130 -21.32 -22.07 20.17
CA LEU A 130 -20.71 -22.11 21.50
C LEU A 130 -21.75 -22.21 22.62
N ALA A 131 -22.87 -21.48 22.52
CA ALA A 131 -23.97 -21.58 23.48
C ALA A 131 -24.69 -22.93 23.42
N PHE A 132 -24.81 -23.53 22.22
CA PHE A 132 -25.33 -24.88 22.04
C PHE A 132 -24.40 -25.93 22.63
N ASP A 133 -23.08 -25.81 22.39
CA ASP A 133 -22.06 -26.66 22.99
C ASP A 133 -22.02 -26.54 24.53
N ASP A 134 -22.22 -25.34 25.10
CA ASP A 134 -22.27 -25.12 26.55
C ASP A 134 -23.49 -25.78 27.22
N THR A 135 -24.61 -25.93 26.49
CA THR A 135 -25.79 -26.66 27.00
C THR A 135 -25.66 -28.18 26.88
N VAL A 136 -24.84 -28.69 25.96
CA VAL A 136 -24.62 -30.14 25.76
C VAL A 136 -23.43 -30.66 26.57
N ASN A 137 -22.39 -29.85 26.80
CA ASN A 137 -21.16 -30.25 27.47
C ASN A 137 -21.07 -29.80 28.94
N LYS A 138 -22.14 -29.95 29.72
CA LYS A 138 -22.07 -29.82 31.19
C LYS A 138 -21.38 -31.00 31.89
N GLY A 139 -20.58 -31.77 31.16
CA GLY A 139 -19.94 -32.98 31.66
C GLY A 139 -18.79 -33.48 30.80
N VAL A 140 -17.95 -32.64 30.20
CA VAL A 140 -16.64 -33.05 29.66
C VAL A 140 -15.62 -31.93 29.83
N SER A 141 -14.41 -32.28 30.26
CA SER A 141 -13.32 -31.41 30.65
C SER A 141 -12.89 -30.41 29.57
N THR A 142 -12.69 -29.16 30.01
CA THR A 142 -12.12 -28.05 29.26
C THR A 142 -10.69 -28.35 28.77
N GLN A 143 -10.53 -28.73 27.50
CA GLN A 143 -9.24 -28.55 26.81
C GLN A 143 -9.13 -27.12 26.29
N LYS A 144 -8.30 -26.33 26.96
CA LYS A 144 -7.89 -24.98 26.60
C LYS A 144 -7.29 -24.98 25.18
N LYS A 145 -7.93 -24.30 24.23
CA LYS A 145 -7.46 -24.18 22.82
C LYS A 145 -6.10 -23.47 22.81
N LYS A 146 -5.02 -24.19 22.49
CA LYS A 146 -3.61 -23.75 22.63
C LYS A 146 -3.18 -22.87 21.45
N THR A 147 -2.53 -21.73 21.73
CA THR A 147 -1.86 -20.88 20.73
C THR A 147 -0.61 -21.57 20.17
N GLU A 148 -0.44 -21.57 18.85
CA GLU A 148 0.72 -22.16 18.15
C GLU A 148 1.71 -21.06 17.73
N LEU A 149 2.63 -20.70 18.63
CA LEU A 149 3.72 -19.76 18.32
C LEU A 149 4.66 -20.34 17.26
N THR A 150 4.78 -19.66 16.12
CA THR A 150 5.56 -20.14 14.96
C THR A 150 6.74 -19.22 14.67
N ILE A 151 7.94 -19.76 14.50
CA ILE A 151 9.08 -19.02 13.95
C ILE A 151 8.99 -19.09 12.42
N ILE A 152 9.20 -17.98 11.72
CA ILE A 152 9.33 -17.98 10.26
C ILE A 152 10.60 -17.23 9.85
N VAL A 153 11.46 -17.89 9.06
CA VAL A 153 12.80 -17.37 8.73
C VAL A 153 13.28 -17.91 7.38
N ALA A 154 14.10 -17.14 6.68
CA ALA A 154 14.92 -17.63 5.58
C ALA A 154 16.38 -17.62 6.03
N ALA A 155 17.09 -18.73 5.85
CA ALA A 155 18.49 -18.86 6.23
C ALA A 155 19.27 -19.68 5.20
N ASP A 156 20.56 -19.37 5.02
CA ASP A 156 21.44 -20.07 4.10
C ASP A 156 22.01 -21.38 4.71
N GLU A 157 22.92 -22.09 4.04
CA GLU A 157 23.47 -23.35 4.57
C GLU A 157 24.27 -23.21 5.89
N ASP A 158 24.77 -22.01 6.21
CA ASP A 158 25.52 -21.71 7.43
C ASP A 158 24.65 -20.98 8.48
N ASN A 159 23.32 -21.04 8.32
CA ASN A 159 22.33 -20.32 9.12
C ASN A 159 22.46 -18.79 9.07
N ALA A 160 23.16 -18.21 8.11
CA ALA A 160 23.17 -16.77 7.93
C ALA A 160 21.76 -16.29 7.55
N ILE A 161 21.34 -15.12 8.07
CA ILE A 161 20.02 -14.54 7.77
C ILE A 161 20.08 -13.10 7.28
N GLY A 162 21.18 -12.40 7.50
CA GLY A 162 21.28 -10.99 7.16
C GLY A 162 22.64 -10.40 7.41
N LYS A 163 22.85 -9.23 6.83
CA LYS A 163 24.05 -8.40 6.98
C LYS A 163 23.63 -6.94 7.01
N ASP A 164 24.19 -6.13 7.91
CA ASP A 164 23.93 -4.68 7.96
C ASP A 164 22.43 -4.32 8.11
N ASN A 165 21.64 -5.23 8.69
CA ASN A 165 20.16 -5.20 8.83
C ASN A 165 19.35 -5.44 7.55
N ASP A 166 19.99 -5.85 6.46
CA ASP A 166 19.35 -6.22 5.21
C ASP A 166 19.44 -7.73 4.92
N LEU A 167 18.51 -8.21 4.08
CA LEU A 167 18.56 -9.56 3.53
C LEU A 167 19.63 -9.63 2.44
N ILE A 168 20.43 -10.69 2.46
CA ILE A 168 21.57 -10.87 1.53
C ILE A 168 21.10 -11.42 0.16
N TRP A 169 19.81 -11.76 0.03
CA TRP A 169 19.21 -12.32 -1.18
C TRP A 169 17.81 -11.79 -1.43
N HIS A 170 17.32 -12.01 -2.65
CA HIS A 170 15.95 -11.73 -3.05
C HIS A 170 15.27 -13.01 -3.58
N LEU A 171 14.36 -13.58 -2.79
CA LEU A 171 13.62 -14.79 -3.15
C LEU A 171 12.12 -14.48 -3.22
N SER A 172 11.61 -14.27 -4.44
CA SER A 172 10.25 -13.77 -4.65
C SER A 172 9.16 -14.71 -4.12
N ASP A 173 9.37 -16.03 -4.21
CA ASP A 173 8.42 -17.02 -3.71
C ASP A 173 8.48 -17.17 -2.19
N ASP A 174 9.64 -16.97 -1.56
CA ASP A 174 9.75 -16.89 -0.11
C ASP A 174 8.98 -15.68 0.44
N LEU A 175 9.12 -14.51 -0.19
CA LEU A 175 8.35 -13.32 0.19
C LEU A 175 6.83 -13.53 0.05
N LYS A 176 6.39 -14.25 -0.99
CA LYS A 176 4.97 -14.63 -1.15
C LYS A 176 4.53 -15.59 -0.06
N ARG A 177 5.35 -16.58 0.28
CA ARG A 177 5.09 -17.53 1.37
C ARG A 177 4.98 -16.81 2.71
N PHE A 178 5.96 -15.97 3.05
CA PHE A 178 5.95 -15.12 4.25
C PHE A 178 4.68 -14.29 4.32
N LYS A 179 4.31 -13.60 3.23
CA LYS A 179 3.08 -12.81 3.16
C LYS A 179 1.84 -13.68 3.37
N SER A 180 1.78 -14.86 2.75
CA SER A 180 0.62 -15.75 2.85
C SER A 180 0.44 -16.29 4.26
N LEU A 181 1.52 -16.73 4.91
CA LEU A 181 1.47 -17.32 6.24
C LEU A 181 1.18 -16.29 7.33
N THR A 182 1.77 -15.10 7.23
CA THR A 182 1.67 -14.07 8.29
C THR A 182 0.45 -13.16 8.16
N ASN A 183 -0.31 -13.22 7.06
CA ASN A 183 -1.44 -12.32 6.82
C ASN A 183 -2.58 -12.55 7.82
N GLY A 184 -3.05 -11.49 8.47
CA GLY A 184 -4.08 -11.56 9.50
C GLY A 184 -3.56 -11.91 10.89
N HIS A 185 -2.24 -12.18 11.02
CA HIS A 185 -1.61 -12.60 12.27
C HIS A 185 -0.73 -11.51 12.89
N CYS A 186 -0.39 -11.71 14.15
CA CYS A 186 0.61 -10.95 14.89
C CYS A 186 2.00 -11.38 14.42
N ILE A 187 2.85 -10.40 14.16
CA ILE A 187 4.26 -10.59 13.85
C ILE A 187 5.11 -9.95 14.94
N ILE A 188 5.95 -10.76 15.57
CA ILE A 188 6.82 -10.39 16.68
C ILE A 188 8.23 -10.26 16.14
N MET A 189 8.86 -9.12 16.41
CA MET A 189 10.19 -8.82 15.91
C MET A 189 10.99 -7.92 16.84
N GLY A 190 12.29 -7.84 16.60
CA GLY A 190 13.18 -6.91 17.30
C GLY A 190 13.17 -5.54 16.65
N ARG A 191 13.57 -4.51 17.41
CA ARG A 191 13.68 -3.12 16.92
C ARG A 191 14.37 -2.99 15.55
N LYS A 192 15.56 -3.57 15.39
CA LYS A 192 16.35 -3.45 14.15
C LYS A 192 15.64 -4.03 12.93
N THR A 193 14.94 -5.16 13.10
CA THR A 193 14.13 -5.79 12.05
C THR A 193 12.91 -4.94 11.70
N PHE A 194 12.31 -4.27 12.69
CA PHE A 194 11.22 -3.33 12.41
C PHE A 194 11.71 -2.10 11.64
N GLU A 195 12.89 -1.57 11.99
CA GLU A 195 13.50 -0.39 11.36
C GLU A 195 13.92 -0.64 9.90
N SER A 196 14.15 -1.89 9.48
CA SER A 196 14.45 -2.20 8.08
C SER A 196 13.21 -2.15 7.18
N PHE A 197 12.00 -2.14 7.74
CA PHE A 197 10.79 -1.98 6.95
C PHE A 197 10.57 -0.50 6.58
N PRO A 198 10.34 -0.17 5.30
CA PRO A 198 10.03 1.20 4.89
C PRO A 198 8.68 1.68 5.45
N LYS A 199 7.79 0.75 5.79
CA LYS A 199 6.50 0.99 6.45
C LYS A 199 5.97 -0.31 7.07
N PRO A 200 5.10 -0.22 8.10
CA PRO A 200 4.41 -1.39 8.63
C PRO A 200 3.68 -2.17 7.54
N LEU A 201 3.76 -3.49 7.66
CA LEU A 201 3.17 -4.42 6.72
C LEU A 201 1.63 -4.44 6.86
N PRO A 202 0.84 -4.33 5.78
CA PRO A 202 -0.61 -4.29 5.89
C PRO A 202 -1.18 -5.61 6.42
N ASN A 203 -2.33 -5.53 7.10
CA ASN A 203 -3.10 -6.65 7.66
C ASN A 203 -2.32 -7.51 8.66
N ARG A 204 -1.36 -6.92 9.38
CA ARG A 204 -0.54 -7.61 10.39
C ARG A 204 -0.38 -6.72 11.62
N THR A 205 -0.60 -7.29 12.79
CA THR A 205 -0.32 -6.61 14.05
C THR A 205 1.16 -6.71 14.34
N HIS A 206 1.86 -5.59 14.44
CA HIS A 206 3.31 -5.59 14.70
C HIS A 206 3.55 -5.51 16.20
N ILE A 207 4.38 -6.41 16.72
CA ILE A 207 4.84 -6.42 18.10
C ILE A 207 6.35 -6.28 18.08
N VAL A 208 6.86 -5.16 18.58
CA VAL A 208 8.28 -4.82 18.56
C VAL A 208 8.86 -4.98 19.95
N VAL A 209 9.84 -5.86 20.08
CA VAL A 209 10.59 -6.10 21.32
C VAL A 209 11.81 -5.19 21.34
N THR A 210 11.90 -4.34 22.37
CA THR A 210 13.03 -3.41 22.55
C THR A 210 13.29 -3.10 24.02
N ARG A 211 14.57 -2.94 24.38
CA ARG A 211 14.99 -2.44 25.70
C ARG A 211 15.05 -0.92 25.76
N GLN A 212 14.84 -0.23 24.63
CA GLN A 212 14.84 1.22 24.58
C GLN A 212 13.52 1.76 25.10
N ASP A 213 13.59 2.51 26.20
CA ASP A 213 12.44 3.23 26.73
C ASP A 213 12.00 4.33 25.76
N ASN A 214 10.69 4.57 25.71
CA ASN A 214 10.08 5.59 24.84
C ASN A 214 10.44 5.44 23.35
N TYR A 215 10.64 4.20 22.87
CA TYR A 215 10.83 3.93 21.44
C TYR A 215 9.55 4.32 20.66
N MET A 216 9.70 5.25 19.72
CA MET A 216 8.57 5.79 18.95
C MET A 216 8.27 4.93 17.74
N VAL A 217 7.01 4.51 17.62
CA VAL A 217 6.50 3.72 16.51
C VAL A 217 5.25 4.36 15.90
N PRO A 218 4.94 4.06 14.63
CA PRO A 218 3.66 4.45 14.03
C PRO A 218 2.46 3.88 14.80
N ASN A 219 1.30 4.53 14.65
CA ASN A 219 0.05 4.04 15.23
C ASN A 219 -0.25 2.60 14.78
N GLY A 220 -0.70 1.77 15.73
CA GLY A 220 -1.06 0.36 15.48
C GLY A 220 0.09 -0.64 15.66
N VAL A 221 1.28 -0.18 16.04
CA VAL A 221 2.41 -1.03 16.44
C VAL A 221 2.46 -1.12 17.96
N ILE A 222 2.58 -2.33 18.49
CA ILE A 222 2.71 -2.62 19.92
C ILE A 222 4.20 -2.69 20.24
N VAL A 223 4.64 -2.02 21.31
CA VAL A 223 6.02 -2.06 21.80
C VAL A 223 6.04 -2.74 23.16
N VAL A 224 6.94 -3.71 23.33
CA VAL A 224 7.13 -4.47 24.57
C VAL A 224 8.62 -4.62 24.87
N ASN A 225 8.96 -5.01 26.10
CA ASN A 225 10.35 -5.01 26.57
C ASN A 225 11.01 -6.39 26.61
N ASN A 226 10.24 -7.48 26.51
CA ASN A 226 10.74 -8.85 26.56
C ASN A 226 9.84 -9.81 25.75
N MET A 227 10.27 -11.08 25.64
CA MET A 227 9.58 -12.12 24.87
C MET A 227 8.25 -12.53 25.50
N ASP A 228 8.16 -12.65 26.82
CA ASP A 228 6.92 -13.03 27.51
C ASP A 228 5.80 -12.01 27.26
N ASP A 229 6.11 -10.73 27.37
CA ASP A 229 5.17 -9.63 27.07
C ASP A 229 4.75 -9.65 25.59
N ALA A 230 5.67 -10.02 24.68
CA ALA A 230 5.34 -10.15 23.26
C ALA A 230 4.35 -11.29 23.00
N ILE A 231 4.54 -12.42 23.68
CA ILE A 231 3.64 -13.57 23.60
C ILE A 231 2.28 -13.23 24.21
N ASP A 232 2.24 -12.53 25.35
CA ASP A 232 0.97 -12.11 25.96
C ASP A 232 0.22 -11.09 25.10
N ALA A 233 0.93 -10.13 24.51
CA ALA A 233 0.33 -9.19 23.54
C ALA A 233 -0.29 -9.92 22.33
N ALA A 234 0.29 -11.05 21.94
CA ALA A 234 -0.19 -11.90 20.86
C ALA A 234 -1.22 -12.96 21.28
N ARG A 235 -1.61 -13.04 22.56
CA ARG A 235 -2.39 -14.18 23.11
C ARG A 235 -3.75 -14.44 22.45
N LYS A 236 -4.34 -13.42 21.81
CA LYS A 236 -5.62 -13.54 21.11
C LYS A 236 -5.47 -14.12 19.71
N ASP A 237 -4.26 -14.10 19.17
CA ASP A 237 -3.93 -14.75 17.92
C ASP A 237 -3.67 -16.24 18.17
N LYS A 238 -4.23 -17.08 17.30
CA LYS A 238 -4.05 -18.52 17.35
C LYS A 238 -2.69 -18.94 16.81
N GLN A 239 -2.11 -18.15 15.91
CA GLN A 239 -0.86 -18.47 15.23
C GLN A 239 0.02 -17.21 15.05
N PRO A 240 0.56 -16.66 16.15
CA PRO A 240 1.50 -15.57 16.05
C PRO A 240 2.84 -16.04 15.47
N PHE A 241 3.51 -15.14 14.74
CA PHE A 241 4.76 -15.42 14.05
C PHE A 241 5.93 -14.62 14.64
N ILE A 242 7.02 -15.29 14.99
CA ILE A 242 8.32 -14.68 15.28
C ILE A 242 9.07 -14.51 13.96
N ILE A 243 9.44 -13.28 13.61
CA ILE A 243 10.09 -12.95 12.33
C ILE A 243 11.52 -12.42 12.50
N GLY A 244 12.09 -12.54 13.70
CA GLY A 244 13.50 -12.23 14.00
C GLY A 244 13.74 -10.84 14.59
N GLY A 245 14.94 -10.30 14.59
CA GLY A 245 16.20 -10.88 14.08
C GLY A 245 16.85 -11.90 15.02
N GLY A 246 18.16 -12.13 14.85
CA GLY A 246 18.90 -13.22 15.50
C GLY A 246 18.68 -13.35 17.01
N GLU A 247 18.71 -12.24 17.75
CA GLU A 247 18.48 -12.25 19.21
C GLU A 247 17.04 -12.66 19.58
N ILE A 248 16.05 -12.22 18.81
CA ILE A 248 14.64 -12.59 19.02
C ILE A 248 14.42 -14.05 18.68
N TYR A 249 15.06 -14.56 17.62
CA TYR A 249 15.02 -15.99 17.30
C TYR A 249 15.61 -16.82 18.45
N LYS A 250 16.78 -16.45 18.99
CA LYS A 250 17.40 -17.16 20.13
C LYS A 250 16.45 -17.27 21.33
N GLN A 251 15.80 -16.18 21.70
CA GLN A 251 14.84 -16.18 22.80
C GLN A 251 13.61 -17.04 22.47
N ALA A 252 13.09 -16.93 21.24
CA ALA A 252 11.90 -17.64 20.80
C ALA A 252 12.08 -19.16 20.69
N MET A 253 13.32 -19.67 20.50
CA MET A 253 13.61 -21.10 20.39
C MET A 253 13.17 -21.92 21.61
N SER A 254 12.91 -21.31 22.77
CA SER A 254 12.40 -22.00 23.97
C SER A 254 10.87 -22.01 24.06
N PHE A 255 10.18 -21.11 23.36
CA PHE A 255 8.72 -20.93 23.43
C PHE A 255 7.97 -21.40 22.18
N ALA A 256 8.65 -21.43 21.03
CA ALA A 256 8.03 -21.74 19.75
C ALA A 256 7.57 -23.21 19.67
N HIS A 257 6.48 -23.45 18.96
CA HIS A 257 5.92 -24.79 18.72
C HIS A 257 6.30 -25.31 17.34
N LYS A 258 6.50 -24.39 16.38
CA LYS A 258 6.74 -24.67 14.98
C LYS A 258 7.81 -23.74 14.42
N ILE A 259 8.60 -24.22 13.46
CA ILE A 259 9.54 -23.43 12.67
C ILE A 259 9.20 -23.63 11.20
N GLU A 260 8.90 -22.53 10.51
CA GLU A 260 8.74 -22.46 9.07
C GLU A 260 10.01 -21.83 8.47
N ILE A 261 10.95 -22.65 8.04
CA ILE A 261 12.25 -22.19 7.54
C ILE A 261 12.39 -22.40 6.05
N THR A 262 12.85 -21.35 5.35
CA THR A 262 13.31 -21.43 3.97
C THR A 262 14.82 -21.61 3.98
N ARG A 263 15.32 -22.81 3.64
CA ARG A 263 16.75 -23.10 3.53
C ARG A 263 17.24 -22.71 2.14
N VAL A 264 18.06 -21.68 2.03
CA VAL A 264 18.68 -21.26 0.76
C VAL A 264 19.94 -22.07 0.53
N HIS A 265 20.03 -22.78 -0.60
CA HIS A 265 21.14 -23.68 -0.92
C HIS A 265 22.34 -22.91 -1.47
N HIS A 266 22.86 -22.00 -0.65
CA HIS A 266 24.04 -21.20 -0.90
C HIS A 266 24.72 -20.85 0.43
N LYS A 267 25.94 -20.33 0.37
CA LYS A 267 26.69 -19.83 1.54
C LYS A 267 27.10 -18.39 1.27
N PHE A 268 26.45 -17.45 1.94
CA PHE A 268 26.69 -16.03 1.75
C PHE A 268 27.80 -15.55 2.69
N GLY A 269 28.91 -15.07 2.12
CA GLY A 269 30.01 -14.52 2.90
C GLY A 269 29.66 -13.18 3.56
N GLY A 270 30.21 -12.94 4.75
CA GLY A 270 30.16 -11.65 5.43
C GLY A 270 28.86 -11.33 6.17
N ALA A 271 28.02 -12.34 6.43
CA ALA A 271 26.86 -12.20 7.30
C ALA A 271 27.27 -11.90 8.75
N ASP A 272 26.50 -11.06 9.44
CA ASP A 272 26.71 -10.70 10.85
C ASP A 272 25.62 -11.26 11.78
N THR A 273 24.54 -11.77 11.19
CA THR A 273 23.37 -12.24 11.91
C THR A 273 23.01 -13.64 11.44
N PHE A 274 22.84 -14.54 12.41
CA PHE A 274 22.61 -15.97 12.18
C PHE A 274 21.35 -16.45 12.91
N PHE A 275 20.67 -17.42 12.32
CA PHE A 275 19.61 -18.19 12.95
C PHE A 275 20.23 -19.21 13.93
N PRO A 276 19.60 -19.49 15.09
CA PRO A 276 20.07 -20.53 16.00
C PRO A 276 20.09 -21.91 15.36
N GLU A 277 20.97 -22.78 15.84
CA GLU A 277 20.99 -24.17 15.42
C GLU A 277 19.67 -24.88 15.77
N ILE A 278 19.15 -25.67 14.84
CA ILE A 278 17.95 -26.48 15.04
C ILE A 278 18.40 -27.84 15.58
N ASP A 279 18.28 -28.02 16.89
CA ASP A 279 18.58 -29.29 17.55
C ASP A 279 17.56 -30.37 17.13
N ALA A 280 18.06 -31.41 16.43
CA ALA A 280 17.24 -32.51 15.92
C ALA A 280 16.65 -33.40 17.03
N SER A 281 17.14 -33.32 18.28
CA SER A 281 16.51 -33.98 19.43
C SER A 281 15.24 -33.28 19.88
N VAL A 282 15.14 -31.97 19.64
CA VAL A 282 14.00 -31.12 20.04
C VAL A 282 13.05 -30.88 18.87
N TRP A 283 13.55 -30.84 17.64
CA TRP A 283 12.79 -30.46 16.46
C TRP A 283 12.76 -31.58 15.42
N LYS A 284 11.56 -31.91 14.95
CA LYS A 284 11.35 -32.91 13.92
C LYS A 284 10.86 -32.25 12.63
N GLU A 285 11.52 -32.55 11.52
CA GLU A 285 11.05 -32.15 10.18
C GLU A 285 9.73 -32.87 9.88
N THR A 286 8.67 -32.12 9.56
CA THR A 286 7.34 -32.64 9.24
C THR A 286 6.92 -32.34 7.81
N ASN A 287 7.55 -31.36 7.15
CA ASN A 287 7.28 -31.02 5.77
C ASN A 287 8.55 -30.53 5.06
N ARG A 288 8.64 -30.85 3.78
CA ARG A 288 9.71 -30.45 2.87
C ARG A 288 9.14 -30.18 1.48
N LYS A 289 9.46 -29.03 0.93
CA LYS A 289 9.15 -28.67 -0.46
C LYS A 289 10.33 -27.98 -1.10
N GLU A 290 10.93 -28.67 -2.06
CA GLU A 290 12.10 -28.18 -2.78
C GLU A 290 11.69 -27.21 -3.90
N HIS A 291 12.52 -26.18 -4.10
CA HIS A 291 12.42 -25.23 -5.18
C HIS A 291 13.78 -25.16 -5.90
N LEU A 292 13.79 -25.63 -7.14
CA LEU A 292 14.98 -25.56 -7.99
C LEU A 292 15.22 -24.13 -8.46
N LYS A 293 16.46 -23.87 -8.87
CA LYS A 293 16.85 -22.62 -9.52
C LYS A 293 16.01 -22.41 -10.79
N ASP A 294 15.51 -21.20 -10.99
CA ASP A 294 14.73 -20.82 -12.16
C ASP A 294 15.05 -19.38 -12.61
N GLU A 295 14.33 -18.85 -13.59
CA GLU A 295 14.55 -17.48 -14.09
C GLU A 295 14.27 -16.39 -13.05
N LYS A 296 13.51 -16.68 -11.99
CA LYS A 296 13.12 -15.74 -10.92
C LYS A 296 13.96 -15.87 -9.66
N HIS A 297 14.68 -16.98 -9.50
CA HIS A 297 15.41 -17.32 -8.30
C HIS A 297 16.84 -17.73 -8.65
N GLU A 298 17.81 -16.90 -8.26
CA GLU A 298 19.23 -17.13 -8.53
C GLU A 298 19.77 -18.38 -7.81
N PHE A 299 19.16 -18.75 -6.69
CA PHE A 299 19.55 -19.88 -5.84
C PHE A 299 18.36 -20.83 -5.70
N SER A 300 18.64 -22.13 -5.65
CA SER A 300 17.65 -23.10 -5.18
C SER A 300 17.43 -22.93 -3.67
N PHE A 301 16.25 -23.28 -3.20
CA PHE A 301 15.91 -23.25 -1.78
C PHE A 301 14.88 -24.33 -1.45
N THR A 302 14.75 -24.66 -0.18
CA THR A 302 13.76 -25.63 0.29
C THR A 302 12.91 -25.01 1.40
N PHE A 303 11.60 -25.10 1.27
CA PHE A 303 10.69 -24.82 2.38
C PHE A 303 10.62 -26.03 3.30
N LEU A 304 10.97 -25.84 4.56
CA LEU A 304 10.96 -26.86 5.59
C LEU A 304 10.02 -26.41 6.71
N THR A 305 9.30 -27.37 7.28
CA THR A 305 8.54 -27.19 8.51
C THR A 305 9.09 -28.13 9.56
N TYR A 306 9.42 -27.58 10.73
CA TYR A 306 9.78 -28.34 11.91
C TYR A 306 8.72 -28.16 12.98
N GLU A 307 8.36 -29.23 13.65
CA GLU A 307 7.53 -29.20 14.85
C GLU A 307 8.34 -29.64 16.06
N ARG A 308 8.10 -29.00 17.21
CA ARG A 308 8.78 -29.37 18.44
C ARG A 308 8.27 -30.74 18.90
N THR A 309 9.19 -31.67 19.13
CA THR A 309 8.90 -32.96 19.75
C THR A 309 8.49 -32.71 21.21
N ILE A 310 7.31 -33.22 21.59
CA ILE A 310 6.80 -33.17 22.97
C ILE A 310 7.41 -34.32 23.76
#